data_AF-A0A495J7Y6-F1
#
_entry.id   AF-A0A495J7Y6-F1
#
_cell.length_a   1.000
_cell.length_b   1.000
_cell.length_c   1.000
_cell.angle_alpha   90.00
_cell.angle_beta   90.00
_cell.angle_gamma   90.00
#
_symmetry.space_group_name_H-M   'P 1'
#
loop_
_entity.id
_entity.type
_entity.pdbx_description
1 polymer ?
#
loop_
_entity_poly.entity_id
_entity_poly.type
_entity_poly.pdbx_seq_one_letter_code
_entity_poly.pdbx_strand_id
1 'polypeptide(L)'
;MNLIKHSKHLFILLLFISIYSCHENAINGMLSASSDIKDSKKRGVFVKEYIGQTNPIKINDSLSITIKSAWLEQMWRGDGPSNEKAKVQDHGYQLLVVTDKECLKNYRDTWMIGLNADGYFRRASEDAIIVDFKTLPKASILEWQVQNGYSLSRNDKKTIIGKFALIAKK
;
A
#
# COMPACT_ATOMS: atom_id res chain seq x y z
N MET A 1 -11.68 32.76 49.28
CA MET A 1 -10.64 31.72 49.11
C MET A 1 -11.26 30.36 48.75
N ASN A 2 -12.08 30.28 47.68
CA ASN A 2 -12.79 29.04 47.29
C ASN A 2 -12.84 28.78 45.78
N LEU A 3 -12.11 29.54 44.95
CA LEU A 3 -12.06 29.31 43.49
C LEU A 3 -11.09 28.21 43.05
N ILE A 4 -10.20 27.75 43.94
CA ILE A 4 -9.14 26.77 43.59
C ILE A 4 -9.65 25.32 43.68
N LYS A 5 -10.76 25.05 44.40
CA LYS A 5 -11.25 23.68 44.65
C LYS A 5 -11.95 23.05 43.43
N HIS A 6 -12.64 23.84 42.61
CA HIS A 6 -13.34 23.34 41.41
C HIS A 6 -12.41 23.08 40.21
N SER A 7 -11.23 23.70 40.19
CA SER A 7 -10.23 23.54 39.12
C SER A 7 -9.64 22.12 39.06
N LYS A 8 -9.44 21.47 40.22
CA LYS A 8 -8.85 20.13 40.29
C LYS A 8 -9.76 19.04 39.73
N HIS A 9 -11.07 19.16 39.90
CA HIS A 9 -12.04 18.18 39.37
C HIS A 9 -12.22 18.32 37.85
N LEU A 10 -12.14 19.54 37.32
CA LEU A 10 -12.18 19.78 35.88
C LEU A 10 -10.93 19.23 35.18
N PHE A 11 -9.76 19.36 35.82
CA PHE A 11 -8.51 18.80 35.30
C PHE A 11 -8.52 17.26 35.28
N ILE A 12 -9.07 16.62 36.31
CA ILE A 12 -9.22 15.15 36.36
C ILE A 12 -10.22 14.65 35.31
N LEU A 13 -11.31 15.38 35.06
CA LEU A 13 -12.29 15.04 34.02
C LEU A 13 -11.69 15.15 32.60
N LEU A 14 -10.92 16.21 32.33
CA LEU A 14 -10.19 16.39 31.06
C LEU A 14 -9.15 15.29 30.81
N LEU A 15 -8.52 14.79 31.88
CA LEU A 15 -7.53 13.71 31.81
C LEU A 15 -8.18 12.34 31.56
N PHE A 16 -9.43 12.14 32.00
CA PHE A 16 -10.21 10.94 31.68
C PHE A 16 -10.72 10.94 30.23
N ILE A 17 -11.08 12.09 29.64
CA ILE A 17 -11.56 12.15 28.25
C ILE A 17 -10.42 11.88 27.25
N SER A 18 -9.18 12.27 27.57
CA SER A 18 -8.03 12.04 26.69
C SER A 18 -7.52 10.59 26.64
N ILE A 19 -7.77 9.77 27.68
CA ILE A 19 -7.43 8.33 27.67
C ILE A 19 -8.46 7.45 26.93
N TYR A 20 -9.72 7.90 26.76
CA TYR A 20 -10.72 7.16 25.99
C TYR A 20 -10.67 7.43 24.48
N SER A 21 -10.06 8.55 24.04
CA SER A 21 -9.99 8.90 22.62
C SER A 21 -9.06 8.01 21.77
N CYS A 22 -8.24 7.16 22.38
CA CYS A 22 -7.34 6.27 21.65
C CYS A 22 -7.94 4.89 21.32
N HIS A 23 -9.17 4.57 21.78
CA HIS A 23 -9.70 3.21 21.68
C HIS A 23 -10.44 2.91 20.36
N GLU A 24 -10.87 3.93 19.60
CA GLU A 24 -11.65 3.70 18.37
C GLU A 24 -10.82 3.15 17.20
N ASN A 25 -9.51 3.40 17.17
CA ASN A 25 -8.61 2.81 16.17
C ASN A 25 -8.31 1.32 16.42
N ALA A 26 -8.60 0.80 17.62
CA ALA A 26 -8.37 -0.59 17.97
C ALA A 26 -9.51 -1.52 17.51
N ILE A 27 -10.73 -1.00 17.31
CA ILE A 27 -11.92 -1.83 17.06
C ILE A 27 -11.98 -2.34 15.61
N ASN A 28 -11.33 -1.64 14.67
CA ASN A 28 -11.38 -2.01 13.25
C ASN A 28 -10.07 -2.58 12.69
N GLY A 29 -8.97 -2.57 13.46
CA GLY A 29 -7.66 -3.05 13.01
C GLY A 29 -7.00 -2.15 11.96
N MET A 30 -5.67 -2.24 11.81
CA MET A 30 -4.95 -1.48 10.79
C MET A 30 -4.99 -2.19 9.44
N LEU A 31 -5.16 -1.43 8.35
CA LEU A 31 -4.98 -1.96 7.00
C LEU A 31 -3.58 -2.58 6.92
N SER A 32 -3.53 -3.85 6.58
CA SER A 32 -2.31 -4.65 6.59
C SER A 32 -2.07 -5.24 5.21
N ALA A 33 -0.83 -5.62 4.94
CA ALA A 33 -0.45 -6.35 3.76
C ALA A 33 0.50 -7.48 4.15
N SER A 34 0.42 -8.61 3.44
CA SER A 34 1.31 -9.74 3.74
C SER A 34 2.77 -9.42 3.40
N SER A 35 3.70 -10.01 4.14
CA SER A 35 5.15 -9.86 3.88
C SER A 35 5.59 -10.60 2.62
N ASP A 36 4.90 -11.68 2.29
CA ASP A 36 5.20 -12.54 1.15
C ASP A 36 3.96 -13.38 0.75
N ILE A 37 4.08 -14.10 -0.36
CA ILE A 37 3.02 -14.95 -0.90
C ILE A 37 2.61 -16.06 0.07
N LYS A 38 3.56 -16.63 0.84
CA LYS A 38 3.27 -17.71 1.79
C LYS A 38 2.42 -17.19 2.94
N ASP A 39 2.72 -16.01 3.45
CA ASP A 39 1.91 -15.32 4.46
C ASP A 39 0.51 -15.00 3.91
N SER A 40 0.41 -14.45 2.70
CA SER A 40 -0.86 -14.14 2.03
C SER A 40 -1.75 -15.39 1.89
N LYS A 41 -1.16 -16.52 1.50
CA LYS A 41 -1.85 -17.82 1.42
C LYS A 41 -2.25 -18.35 2.80
N LYS A 42 -1.35 -18.29 3.79
CA LYS A 42 -1.63 -18.73 5.18
C LYS A 42 -2.82 -17.97 5.77
N ARG A 43 -2.95 -16.69 5.44
CA ARG A 43 -4.05 -15.81 5.87
C ARG A 43 -5.34 -16.00 5.09
N GLY A 44 -5.33 -16.77 4.00
CA GLY A 44 -6.49 -16.96 3.13
C GLY A 44 -6.90 -15.72 2.33
N VAL A 45 -5.99 -14.75 2.15
CA VAL A 45 -6.27 -13.50 1.42
C VAL A 45 -5.64 -13.48 0.02
N PHE A 46 -4.80 -14.45 -0.29
CA PHE A 46 -4.16 -14.58 -1.60
C PHE A 46 -5.20 -14.79 -2.71
N VAL A 47 -5.07 -14.03 -3.80
CA VAL A 47 -5.95 -14.12 -4.97
C VAL A 47 -5.21 -14.65 -6.18
N LYS A 48 -4.07 -14.04 -6.53
CA LYS A 48 -3.35 -14.37 -7.77
C LYS A 48 -1.90 -13.90 -7.73
N GLU A 49 -1.01 -14.65 -8.38
CA GLU A 49 0.39 -14.27 -8.58
C GLU A 49 0.58 -13.59 -9.95
N TYR A 50 1.51 -12.65 -10.03
CA TYR A 50 1.87 -11.93 -11.23
C TYR A 50 3.39 -11.99 -11.46
N ILE A 51 3.79 -11.89 -12.71
CA ILE A 51 5.19 -11.86 -13.15
C ILE A 51 5.40 -10.68 -14.10
N GLY A 52 6.63 -10.17 -14.20
CA GLY A 52 6.98 -9.24 -15.27
C GLY A 52 6.90 -9.91 -16.64
N GLN A 53 6.51 -9.16 -17.68
CA GLN A 53 6.56 -9.66 -19.06
C GLN A 53 8.00 -10.03 -19.46
N THR A 54 8.95 -9.23 -19.00
CA THR A 54 10.39 -9.54 -18.95
C THR A 54 10.86 -9.37 -17.51
N ASN A 55 11.99 -9.97 -17.16
CA ASN A 55 12.62 -9.73 -15.87
C ASN A 55 14.14 -9.53 -16.08
N PRO A 56 14.67 -8.30 -15.91
CA PRO A 56 13.98 -7.11 -15.41
C PRO A 56 12.96 -6.50 -16.40
N ILE A 57 12.00 -5.75 -15.87
CA ILE A 57 11.10 -4.90 -16.67
C ILE A 57 11.88 -3.63 -17.03
N LYS A 58 12.22 -3.45 -18.31
CA LYS A 58 12.88 -2.23 -18.79
C LYS A 58 11.85 -1.11 -18.98
N ILE A 59 11.96 -0.04 -18.19
CA ILE A 59 11.11 1.15 -18.34
C ILE A 59 11.66 2.07 -19.43
N ASN A 60 12.97 2.33 -19.37
CA ASN A 60 13.76 3.05 -20.38
C ASN A 60 15.24 2.63 -20.29
N ASP A 61 16.15 3.39 -20.92
CA ASP A 61 17.57 3.04 -20.96
C ASP A 61 18.29 3.13 -19.61
N SER A 62 17.79 3.94 -18.67
CA SER A 62 18.41 4.13 -17.35
C SER A 62 17.65 3.46 -16.20
N LEU A 63 16.39 3.06 -16.42
CA LEU A 63 15.51 2.54 -15.39
C LEU A 63 14.97 1.16 -15.78
N SER A 64 15.25 0.19 -14.93
CA SER A 64 14.73 -1.17 -15.02
C SER A 64 14.38 -1.70 -13.63
N ILE A 65 13.33 -2.49 -13.53
CA ILE A 65 12.83 -3.03 -12.26
C ILE A 65 12.86 -4.55 -12.32
N THR A 66 13.69 -5.17 -11.47
CA THR A 66 13.67 -6.61 -11.26
C THR A 66 12.49 -6.97 -10.36
N ILE A 67 11.65 -7.89 -10.81
CA ILE A 67 10.52 -8.41 -10.02
C ILE A 67 10.95 -9.70 -9.35
N LYS A 68 10.98 -9.73 -8.02
CA LYS A 68 11.22 -10.94 -7.24
C LYS A 68 9.94 -11.73 -7.02
N SER A 69 8.87 -11.03 -6.67
CA SER A 69 7.53 -11.60 -6.52
C SER A 69 6.50 -10.50 -6.69
N ALA A 70 5.33 -10.86 -7.20
CA ALA A 70 4.19 -9.97 -7.22
C ALA A 70 2.92 -10.78 -7.00
N TRP A 71 2.03 -10.31 -6.13
CA TRP A 71 0.77 -10.99 -5.87
C TRP A 71 -0.33 -10.02 -5.50
N LEU A 72 -1.53 -10.38 -5.92
CA LEU A 72 -2.76 -9.73 -5.55
C LEU A 72 -3.35 -10.47 -4.36
N GLU A 73 -3.78 -9.71 -3.38
CA GLU A 73 -4.53 -10.21 -2.24
C GLU A 73 -5.77 -9.34 -1.99
N GLN A 74 -6.78 -9.93 -1.36
CA GLN A 74 -7.92 -9.18 -0.86
C GLN A 74 -7.47 -8.32 0.32
N MET A 75 -7.94 -7.08 0.40
CA MET A 75 -7.60 -6.21 1.51
C MET A 75 -8.08 -6.81 2.83
N TRP A 76 -7.25 -6.70 3.86
CA TRP A 76 -7.55 -7.23 5.18
C TRP A 76 -7.00 -6.33 6.27
N ARG A 77 -7.56 -6.47 7.46
CA ARG A 77 -7.09 -5.78 8.66
C ARG A 77 -6.64 -6.81 9.67
N GLY A 78 -5.49 -6.55 10.29
CA GLY A 78 -5.00 -7.38 11.37
C GLY A 78 -5.78 -7.09 12.65
N ASP A 79 -6.08 -8.15 13.40
CA ASP A 79 -6.67 -8.04 14.73
C ASP A 79 -5.56 -8.00 15.80
N GLY A 80 -5.47 -6.89 16.53
CA GLY A 80 -4.50 -6.69 17.62
C GLY A 80 -3.02 -6.58 17.20
N PRO A 81 -2.10 -6.50 18.18
CA PRO A 81 -0.68 -6.21 17.93
C PRO A 81 0.07 -7.32 17.16
N SER A 82 -0.42 -8.56 17.23
CA SER A 82 0.20 -9.72 16.58
C SER A 82 -0.30 -9.94 15.15
N ASN A 83 -1.38 -9.26 14.73
CA ASN A 83 -1.99 -9.39 13.41
C ASN A 83 -2.19 -10.86 12.97
N GLU A 84 -2.41 -11.82 13.88
CA GLU A 84 -2.40 -13.24 13.52
C GLU A 84 -3.66 -13.68 12.76
N LYS A 85 -4.78 -13.00 12.97
CA LYS A 85 -6.04 -13.23 12.27
C LYS A 85 -6.30 -12.08 11.30
N ALA A 86 -6.48 -12.42 10.02
CA ALA A 86 -6.88 -11.48 8.99
C ALA A 86 -8.40 -11.33 8.99
N LYS A 87 -8.90 -10.12 9.25
CA LYS A 87 -10.28 -9.74 8.98
C LYS A 87 -10.36 -9.20 7.55
N VAL A 88 -10.81 -10.05 6.64
CA VAL A 88 -10.97 -9.71 5.23
C VAL A 88 -12.00 -8.59 5.10
N GLN A 89 -11.69 -7.56 4.32
CA GLN A 89 -12.65 -6.52 3.98
C GLN A 89 -13.53 -7.00 2.82
N ASP A 90 -14.82 -6.70 2.89
CA ASP A 90 -15.80 -7.11 1.88
C ASP A 90 -15.44 -6.57 0.48
N HIS A 91 -14.69 -5.47 0.42
CA HIS A 91 -14.30 -4.82 -0.83
C HIS A 91 -12.84 -4.38 -0.79
N GLY A 92 -12.20 -4.44 -1.96
CA GLY A 92 -10.84 -3.97 -2.16
C GLY A 92 -9.82 -5.09 -2.30
N TYR A 93 -8.85 -4.85 -3.17
CA TYR A 93 -7.70 -5.71 -3.41
C TYR A 93 -6.44 -4.86 -3.41
N GLN A 94 -5.32 -5.46 -3.09
CA GLN A 94 -4.02 -4.81 -3.13
C GLN A 94 -3.02 -5.72 -3.84
N LEU A 95 -2.27 -5.14 -4.77
CA LEU A 95 -1.21 -5.82 -5.50
C LEU A 95 0.12 -5.38 -4.90
N LEU A 96 0.84 -6.33 -4.32
CA LEU A 96 2.18 -6.15 -3.81
C LEU A 96 3.17 -6.58 -4.89
N VAL A 97 4.26 -5.82 -4.99
CA VAL A 97 5.38 -6.11 -5.88
C VAL A 97 6.67 -5.94 -5.10
N VAL A 98 7.39 -7.03 -4.90
CA VAL A 98 8.71 -7.07 -4.27
C VAL A 98 9.78 -7.07 -5.36
N THR A 99 10.80 -6.25 -5.15
CA THR A 99 11.86 -5.92 -6.09
C THR A 99 13.23 -5.99 -5.42
N ASP A 100 14.28 -5.56 -6.10
CA ASP A 100 15.51 -5.15 -5.44
C ASP A 100 15.38 -3.73 -4.91
N LYS A 101 15.85 -3.46 -3.68
CA LYS A 101 15.82 -2.11 -3.08
C LYS A 101 16.43 -1.04 -3.99
N GLU A 102 17.48 -1.40 -4.73
CA GLU A 102 18.16 -0.51 -5.67
C GLU A 102 17.29 -0.13 -6.87
N CYS A 103 16.37 -1.00 -7.30
CA CYS A 103 15.40 -0.69 -8.35
C CYS A 103 14.41 0.41 -7.94
N LEU A 104 14.23 0.64 -6.64
CA LEU A 104 13.35 1.67 -6.08
C LEU A 104 14.14 2.91 -5.60
N LYS A 105 15.39 3.05 -6.01
CA LYS A 105 16.18 4.26 -5.76
C LYS A 105 15.50 5.47 -6.40
N ASN A 106 15.33 6.53 -5.62
CA ASN A 106 14.66 7.78 -6.00
C ASN A 106 13.18 7.63 -6.42
N TYR A 107 12.55 6.49 -6.09
CA TYR A 107 11.12 6.28 -6.31
C TYR A 107 10.30 7.26 -5.46
N ARG A 108 9.37 7.99 -6.11
CA ARG A 108 8.62 9.15 -5.59
C ARG A 108 9.40 10.45 -5.38
N ASP A 109 10.69 10.48 -5.70
CA ASP A 109 11.46 11.73 -5.73
C ASP A 109 11.63 12.20 -7.17
N THR A 110 12.04 11.29 -8.05
CA THR A 110 12.38 11.59 -9.45
C THR A 110 11.53 10.82 -10.45
N TRP A 111 10.81 9.78 -10.03
CA TRP A 111 9.91 9.04 -10.91
C TRP A 111 8.89 8.25 -10.10
N MET A 112 7.79 7.86 -10.73
CA MET A 112 6.78 6.98 -10.12
C MET A 112 5.96 6.19 -11.14
N ILE A 113 5.35 5.10 -10.67
CA ILE A 113 4.44 4.27 -11.47
C ILE A 113 3.00 4.69 -11.16
N GLY A 114 2.26 5.06 -12.21
CA GLY A 114 0.91 5.62 -12.14
C GLY A 114 0.90 7.14 -12.25
N LEU A 115 -0.24 7.68 -12.72
CA LEU A 115 -0.36 9.10 -13.08
C LEU A 115 -1.26 9.92 -12.16
N ASN A 116 -2.04 9.27 -11.30
CA ASN A 116 -3.04 9.91 -10.45
C ASN A 116 -3.19 9.18 -9.12
N ALA A 117 -3.85 9.83 -8.18
CA ALA A 117 -4.05 9.32 -6.82
C ALA A 117 -4.86 8.01 -6.74
N ASP A 118 -5.63 7.67 -7.78
CA ASP A 118 -6.53 6.51 -7.78
C ASP A 118 -5.86 5.21 -8.22
N GLY A 119 -4.63 5.26 -8.74
CA GLY A 119 -4.00 4.08 -9.36
C GLY A 119 -2.48 4.16 -9.45
N TYR A 120 -1.83 4.76 -8.44
CA TYR A 120 -0.38 4.80 -8.35
C TYR A 120 0.15 3.81 -7.32
N PHE A 121 1.39 3.37 -7.54
CA PHE A 121 2.08 2.53 -6.58
C PHE A 121 2.63 3.37 -5.42
N ARG A 122 2.26 3.01 -4.20
CA ARG A 122 2.86 3.52 -2.97
C ARG A 122 4.04 2.65 -2.58
N ARG A 123 4.97 3.21 -1.81
CA ARG A 123 6.04 2.43 -1.20
C ARG A 123 5.47 1.66 -0.02
N ALA A 124 5.73 0.35 0.02
CA ALA A 124 5.33 -0.54 1.11
C ALA A 124 6.51 -0.86 2.05
N SER A 125 7.70 -1.06 1.48
CA SER A 125 8.97 -1.26 2.18
C SER A 125 10.12 -0.66 1.36
N GLU A 126 11.37 -0.83 1.78
CA GLU A 126 12.54 -0.40 0.99
C GLU A 126 12.60 -1.08 -0.38
N ASP A 127 12.12 -2.31 -0.48
CA ASP A 127 12.19 -3.19 -1.64
C ASP A 127 10.81 -3.54 -2.24
N ALA A 128 9.71 -3.03 -1.69
CA ALA A 128 8.37 -3.32 -2.19
C ALA A 128 7.51 -2.08 -2.43
N ILE A 129 6.65 -2.21 -3.43
CA ILE A 129 5.60 -1.25 -3.78
C ILE A 129 4.23 -1.93 -3.78
N ILE A 130 3.19 -1.14 -3.55
CA ILE A 130 1.80 -1.63 -3.44
C ILE A 130 0.84 -0.69 -4.17
N VAL A 131 -0.17 -1.25 -4.84
CA VAL A 131 -1.27 -0.50 -5.45
C VAL A 131 -2.60 -1.14 -5.11
N ASP A 132 -3.62 -0.31 -4.91
CA ASP A 132 -4.95 -0.75 -4.53
C ASP A 132 -5.89 -0.83 -5.74
N PHE A 133 -6.85 -1.73 -5.65
CA PHE A 133 -7.97 -1.84 -6.58
C PHE A 133 -9.27 -1.88 -5.80
N LYS A 134 -10.27 -1.10 -6.24
CA LYS A 134 -11.62 -1.17 -5.67
C LYS A 134 -12.34 -2.48 -5.99
N THR A 135 -12.02 -3.06 -7.14
CA THR A 135 -12.62 -4.30 -7.66
C THR A 135 -11.54 -5.23 -8.18
N LEU A 136 -11.83 -6.53 -8.22
CA LEU A 136 -10.91 -7.52 -8.75
C LEU A 136 -10.52 -7.15 -10.20
N PRO A 137 -9.22 -6.95 -10.50
CA PRO A 137 -8.80 -6.68 -11.87
C PRO A 137 -9.09 -7.90 -12.75
N LYS A 138 -9.86 -7.68 -13.83
CA LYS A 138 -10.27 -8.73 -14.77
C LYS A 138 -9.22 -9.04 -15.84
N ALA A 139 -8.32 -8.10 -16.11
CA ALA A 139 -7.32 -8.24 -17.15
C ALA A 139 -6.23 -9.25 -16.75
N SER A 140 -5.77 -10.04 -17.72
CA SER A 140 -4.62 -10.92 -17.56
C SER A 140 -3.29 -10.16 -17.54
N ILE A 141 -3.28 -8.92 -18.05
CA ILE A 141 -2.14 -8.01 -18.04
C ILE A 141 -2.58 -6.73 -17.34
N LEU A 142 -1.80 -6.31 -16.35
CA LEU A 142 -1.96 -5.04 -15.66
C LEU A 142 -0.85 -4.12 -16.10
N GLU A 143 -1.20 -2.95 -16.65
CA GLU A 143 -0.25 -1.99 -17.21
C GLU A 143 -0.43 -0.62 -16.56
N TRP A 144 0.69 0.03 -16.26
CA TRP A 144 0.75 1.39 -15.76
C TRP A 144 1.76 2.19 -16.58
N GLN A 145 1.48 3.48 -16.74
CA GLN A 145 2.48 4.42 -17.23
C GLN A 145 3.44 4.80 -16.10
N VAL A 146 4.71 4.99 -16.45
CA VAL A 146 5.73 5.52 -15.53
C VAL A 146 6.00 6.97 -15.90
N GLN A 147 5.94 7.86 -14.91
CA GLN A 147 6.20 9.28 -15.09
C GLN A 147 7.52 9.70 -14.45
N ASN A 148 8.13 10.73 -15.01
CA ASN A 148 9.17 11.52 -14.34
C ASN A 148 8.52 12.46 -13.30
N GLY A 149 9.14 12.59 -12.14
CA GLY A 149 8.61 13.33 -10.98
C GLY A 149 7.61 12.54 -10.14
N TYR A 150 6.94 13.25 -9.24
CA TYR A 150 6.09 12.67 -8.18
C TYR A 150 4.68 13.26 -8.08
N SER A 151 4.34 14.21 -8.95
CA SER A 151 3.03 14.86 -8.88
C SER A 151 1.92 13.90 -9.33
N LEU A 152 0.91 13.74 -8.48
CA LEU A 152 -0.31 12.98 -8.75
C LEU A 152 -1.51 13.86 -9.14
N SER A 153 -1.32 15.18 -9.16
CA SER A 153 -2.35 16.14 -9.59
C SER A 153 -2.75 15.84 -11.03
N ARG A 154 -4.05 15.77 -11.31
CA ARG A 154 -4.56 15.58 -12.68
C ARG A 154 -4.30 16.78 -13.59
N ASN A 155 -4.06 17.94 -13.01
CA ASN A 155 -3.88 19.20 -13.75
C ASN A 155 -2.42 19.45 -14.15
N ASP A 156 -1.46 18.80 -13.48
CA ASP A 156 -0.05 19.03 -13.75
C ASP A 156 0.36 18.21 -14.97
N LYS A 157 1.11 18.84 -15.89
CA LYS A 157 1.68 18.16 -17.05
C LYS A 157 2.56 16.99 -16.61
N LYS A 158 2.32 15.80 -17.19
CA LYS A 158 3.11 14.58 -16.93
C LYS A 158 4.10 14.34 -18.05
N THR A 159 5.32 13.94 -17.69
CA THR A 159 6.31 13.44 -18.64
C THR A 159 6.37 11.92 -18.50
N ILE A 160 5.83 11.20 -19.47
CA ILE A 160 5.82 9.74 -19.48
C ILE A 160 7.19 9.23 -19.96
N ILE A 161 7.83 8.39 -19.16
CA ILE A 161 9.18 7.87 -19.42
C ILE A 161 9.20 6.37 -19.72
N GLY A 162 8.05 5.69 -19.65
CA GLY A 162 7.94 4.28 -19.99
C GLY A 162 6.67 3.64 -19.46
N LYS A 163 6.66 2.31 -19.42
CA LYS A 163 5.53 1.49 -18.97
C LYS A 163 5.99 0.39 -18.03
N PHE A 164 5.15 0.08 -17.06
CA PHE A 164 5.33 -1.03 -16.14
C PHE A 164 4.17 -2.00 -16.35
N ALA A 165 4.47 -3.26 -16.67
CA ALA A 165 3.45 -4.26 -16.98
C ALA A 165 3.71 -5.58 -16.27
N LEU A 166 2.64 -6.12 -15.67
CA LEU A 166 2.64 -7.41 -14.98
C LEU A 166 1.60 -8.33 -15.62
N ILE A 167 1.96 -9.60 -15.78
CA ILE A 167 1.13 -10.64 -16.37
C ILE A 167 0.73 -11.62 -15.29
N ALA A 168 -0.56 -11.97 -15.24
CA ALA A 168 -1.06 -13.05 -14.41
C ALA A 168 -0.29 -14.34 -14.66
N LYS A 169 0.30 -14.91 -13.62
CA LYS A 169 0.96 -16.22 -13.69
C LYS A 169 -0.12 -17.28 -13.91
N LYS A 170 0.10 -18.14 -14.90
CA LYS A 170 -0.81 -19.25 -15.24
C LYS A 170 -0.76 -20.35 -14.17
#